data_AF-A0A3B0UUS0-F1
#
_entry.id   AF-A0A3B0UUS0-F1
#
_cell.length_a   1.000
_cell.length_b   1.000
_cell.length_c   1.000
_cell.angle_alpha   90.00
_cell.angle_beta   90.00
_cell.angle_gamma   90.00
#
_symmetry.space_group_name_H-M   'P 1'
#
loop_
_entity.id
_entity.type
_entity.pdbx_description
1 polymer ?
#
loop_
_entity_poly.entity_id
_entity_poly.type
_entity_poly.pdbx_seq_one_letter_code
_entity_poly.pdbx_strand_id
1 'polypeptide(L)'
;MAHLILQWFMRHAKDTRAPLPIGLSYMIFSIIVWFLLIRIHPIYYLILFGLFSQVYIVLPLRHADVGSLVIVFMMAYNQTVDSREPFSWQIGLIYLLMGGGSILLGSWISAIINQSEERRELLNRLQATQVELAEAERQAGTLAERQRLAHEIHDTLAQGFISIIMHLETANKPCPTQMKERSPHKSV
;
A
#
# COMPACT_ATOMS: atom_id res chain seq x y z
N MET A 1 13.00 -28.54 25.13
CA MET A 1 13.18 -27.08 25.36
C MET A 1 13.62 -26.33 24.10
N ALA A 2 14.65 -26.78 23.36
CA ALA A 2 15.13 -26.11 22.13
C ALA A 2 14.05 -25.90 21.04
N HIS A 3 13.13 -26.85 20.85
CA HIS A 3 12.08 -26.72 19.82
C HIS A 3 10.98 -25.70 20.19
N LEU A 4 10.70 -25.50 21.49
CA LEU A 4 9.75 -24.49 21.97
C LEU A 4 10.33 -23.08 21.79
N ILE A 5 11.66 -22.95 21.97
CA ILE A 5 12.40 -21.71 21.69
C ILE A 5 12.35 -21.41 20.19
N LEU A 6 12.50 -22.43 19.33
CA LEU A 6 12.44 -22.28 17.87
C LEU A 6 11.03 -21.92 17.35
N GLN A 7 9.98 -22.49 17.95
CA GLN A 7 8.59 -22.15 17.59
C GLN A 7 8.17 -20.77 18.11
N TRP A 8 8.60 -20.40 19.32
CA TRP A 8 8.40 -19.06 19.85
C TRP A 8 9.13 -18.00 19.00
N PHE A 9 10.34 -18.32 18.55
CA PHE A 9 11.17 -17.55 17.62
C PHE A 9 10.48 -17.31 16.27
N MET A 10 9.93 -18.36 15.64
CA MET A 10 9.21 -18.24 14.36
C MET A 10 7.92 -17.39 14.47
N ARG A 11 7.28 -17.35 15.65
CA ARG A 11 6.10 -16.50 15.88
C ARG A 11 6.46 -15.04 16.12
N HIS A 12 7.57 -14.76 16.80
CA HIS A 12 7.97 -13.39 17.14
C HIS A 12 8.75 -12.67 16.03
N ALA A 13 9.33 -13.41 15.07
CA ALA A 13 10.02 -12.84 13.90
C ALA A 13 9.11 -12.04 12.94
N LYS A 14 7.79 -12.07 13.13
CA LYS A 14 6.82 -11.28 12.33
C LYS A 14 6.39 -9.98 12.99
N ASP A 15 6.74 -9.75 14.26
CA ASP A 15 6.27 -8.59 15.00
C ASP A 15 7.36 -7.54 15.10
N THR A 16 7.40 -6.63 14.14
CA THR A 16 8.29 -5.45 14.07
C THR A 16 8.14 -4.48 15.27
N ARG A 17 7.29 -4.83 16.25
CA ARG A 17 7.01 -4.08 17.48
C ARG A 17 7.33 -4.86 18.76
N ALA A 18 8.18 -5.90 18.70
CA ALA A 18 8.61 -6.56 19.92
C ALA A 18 9.28 -5.56 20.88
N PRO A 19 8.98 -5.59 22.20
CA PRO A 19 9.56 -4.66 23.15
C PRO A 19 11.08 -4.80 23.18
N LEU A 20 11.79 -3.68 23.04
CA LEU A 20 13.25 -3.51 23.08
C LEU A 20 14.04 -4.50 23.98
N PRO A 21 13.62 -4.80 25.24
CA PRO A 21 14.35 -5.75 26.09
C PRO A 21 14.41 -7.19 25.57
N ILE A 22 13.39 -7.64 24.83
CA ILE A 22 13.35 -9.00 24.29
C ILE A 22 14.36 -9.15 23.15
N GLY A 23 14.40 -8.18 22.23
CA GLY A 23 15.40 -8.13 21.16
C GLY A 23 16.84 -8.07 21.71
N LEU A 24 17.07 -7.26 22.76
CA LEU A 24 18.37 -7.18 23.44
C LEU A 24 18.78 -8.50 24.09
N SER A 25 17.87 -9.16 24.82
CA SER A 25 18.16 -10.46 25.46
C SER A 25 18.55 -11.54 24.44
N TYR A 26 17.86 -11.57 23.30
CA TYR A 26 18.16 -12.48 22.20
C TYR A 26 19.51 -12.17 21.54
N MET A 27 19.81 -10.89 21.33
CA MET A 27 21.10 -10.44 20.80
C MET A 27 22.26 -10.81 21.73
N ILE A 28 22.12 -10.56 23.03
CA ILE A 28 23.12 -10.93 24.03
C ILE A 28 23.33 -12.44 24.03
N PHE A 29 22.26 -13.23 24.03
CA PHE A 29 22.35 -14.69 23.96
C PHE A 29 23.05 -15.16 22.68
N SER A 30 22.68 -14.60 21.53
CA SER A 30 23.27 -14.94 20.22
C SER A 30 24.77 -14.60 20.17
N ILE A 31 25.17 -13.45 20.73
CA ILE A 31 26.58 -13.02 20.84
C ILE A 31 27.36 -13.97 21.75
N ILE A 32 26.80 -14.34 22.91
CA ILE A 32 27.44 -15.27 23.86
C ILE A 32 27.62 -16.65 23.23
N VAL A 33 26.59 -17.18 22.57
CA VAL A 33 26.64 -18.48 21.89
C VAL A 33 27.69 -18.46 20.79
N TRP A 34 27.70 -17.42 19.96
CA TRP A 34 28.69 -17.29 18.90
C TRP A 34 30.13 -17.19 19.43
N PHE A 35 30.34 -16.43 20.51
CA PHE A 35 31.63 -16.34 21.19
C PHE A 35 32.12 -17.72 21.66
N LEU A 36 31.22 -18.52 22.23
CA LEU A 36 31.52 -19.89 22.65
C LEU A 36 31.90 -20.78 21.44
N LEU A 37 31.20 -20.65 20.31
CA LEU A 37 31.48 -21.42 19.09
C LEU A 37 32.87 -21.10 18.54
N ILE A 38 33.26 -19.82 18.48
CA ILE A 38 34.59 -19.43 17.98
C ILE A 38 35.72 -20.04 18.80
N ARG A 39 35.54 -20.16 20.13
CA ARG A 39 36.52 -20.81 21.00
C ARG A 39 36.75 -22.28 20.68
N ILE A 40 35.80 -22.94 20.02
CA ILE A 40 35.90 -24.36 19.64
C ILE A 40 36.58 -24.52 18.28
N HIS A 41 36.22 -23.70 17.28
CA HIS A 41 36.78 -23.82 15.94
C HIS A 41 36.80 -22.50 15.15
N PRO A 42 37.89 -22.18 14.43
CA PRO A 42 37.98 -20.97 13.59
C PRO A 42 36.96 -20.90 12.43
N ILE A 43 36.34 -22.02 12.06
CA ILE A 43 35.42 -22.08 10.91
C ILE A 43 34.14 -21.25 11.14
N TYR A 44 33.81 -21.00 12.41
CA TYR A 44 32.61 -20.27 12.80
C TYR A 44 32.70 -18.74 12.56
N TYR A 45 33.85 -18.22 12.14
CA TYR A 45 33.95 -16.85 11.62
C TYR A 45 33.04 -16.61 10.40
N LEU A 46 32.69 -17.64 9.63
CA LEU A 46 31.74 -17.53 8.52
C LEU A 46 30.32 -17.17 8.96
N ILE A 47 29.93 -17.51 10.20
CA ILE A 47 28.60 -17.20 10.76
C ILE A 47 28.45 -15.68 11.01
N LEU A 48 29.55 -14.93 11.03
CA LEU A 48 29.56 -13.47 11.23
C LEU A 48 28.67 -12.75 10.20
N PHE A 49 28.66 -13.19 8.94
CA PHE A 49 27.81 -12.61 7.90
C PHE A 49 26.31 -12.72 8.25
N GLY A 50 25.92 -13.89 8.76
CA GLY A 50 24.56 -14.14 9.24
C GLY A 50 24.23 -13.28 10.47
N LEU A 51 25.18 -13.14 11.41
CA LEU A 51 25.01 -12.31 12.61
C LEU A 51 24.84 -10.83 12.29
N PHE A 52 25.61 -10.29 11.34
CA PHE A 52 25.43 -8.92 10.88
C PHE A 52 24.03 -8.73 10.31
N SER A 53 23.59 -9.60 9.38
CA SER A 53 22.22 -9.57 8.84
C SER A 53 21.15 -9.67 9.94
N GLN A 54 21.38 -10.54 10.93
CA GLN A 54 20.46 -10.76 12.05
C GLN A 54 20.32 -9.56 13.00
N VAL A 55 21.38 -8.75 13.18
CA VAL A 55 21.31 -7.48 13.95
C VAL A 55 20.30 -6.53 13.33
N TYR A 56 20.29 -6.41 12.00
CA TYR A 56 19.41 -5.48 11.28
C TYR A 56 17.96 -5.98 11.18
N ILE A 57 17.73 -7.29 11.28
CA ILE A 57 16.39 -7.87 11.30
C ILE A 57 15.75 -7.73 12.69
N VAL A 58 16.53 -7.85 13.77
CA VAL A 58 16.01 -7.95 15.14
C VAL A 58 16.03 -6.62 15.90
N LEU A 59 16.98 -5.72 15.59
CA LEU A 59 17.12 -4.44 16.30
C LEU A 59 16.65 -3.27 15.43
N PRO A 60 15.87 -2.32 15.99
CA PRO A 60 15.50 -1.10 15.29
C PRO A 60 16.76 -0.31 14.92
N LEU A 61 16.77 0.23 13.68
CA LEU A 61 17.93 0.83 12.99
C LEU A 61 18.83 1.72 13.87
N ARG A 62 18.24 2.44 14.84
CA ARG A 62 18.96 3.35 15.75
C ARG A 62 19.96 2.65 16.68
N HIS A 63 19.79 1.37 16.98
CA HIS A 63 20.68 0.59 17.86
C HIS A 63 21.53 -0.43 17.11
N ALA A 64 21.23 -0.68 15.82
CA ALA A 64 21.98 -1.61 14.99
C ALA A 64 23.43 -1.11 14.74
N ASP A 65 23.61 0.21 14.61
CA ASP A 65 24.93 0.83 14.48
C ASP A 65 25.79 0.58 15.73
N VAL A 66 25.23 0.75 16.93
CA VAL A 66 25.93 0.47 18.19
C VAL A 66 26.26 -1.02 18.33
N GLY A 67 25.32 -1.90 17.96
CA GLY A 67 25.54 -3.35 18.00
C GLY A 67 26.66 -3.81 17.07
N SER A 68 26.71 -3.29 15.85
CA SER A 68 27.78 -3.58 14.90
C SER A 68 29.14 -3.07 15.38
N LEU A 69 29.19 -1.87 15.97
CA LEU A 69 30.41 -1.31 16.56
C LEU A 69 30.92 -2.17 17.72
N VAL A 70 30.02 -2.63 18.59
CA VAL A 70 30.35 -3.52 19.71
C VAL A 70 30.89 -4.86 19.22
N ILE A 71 30.29 -5.45 18.19
CA ILE A 71 30.79 -6.70 17.59
C ILE A 71 32.19 -6.51 17.02
N VAL A 72 32.43 -5.44 16.25
CA VAL A 72 33.76 -5.12 15.69
C VAL A 72 34.80 -4.91 16.81
N PHE A 73 34.42 -4.17 17.85
CA PHE A 73 35.30 -3.89 18.99
C PHE A 73 35.65 -5.17 19.78
N MET A 74 34.66 -6.01 20.06
CA MET A 74 34.82 -7.26 20.79
C MET A 74 35.65 -8.30 20.01
N MET A 75 35.62 -8.21 18.67
CA MET A 75 36.42 -9.03 17.77
C MET A 75 37.89 -8.60 17.75
N ALA A 76 38.15 -7.29 17.68
CA ALA A 76 39.51 -6.74 17.82
C ALA A 76 40.14 -7.11 19.18
N TYR A 77 39.33 -7.14 20.24
CA TYR A 77 39.76 -7.62 21.55
C TYR A 77 40.07 -9.12 21.56
N ASN A 78 39.25 -9.97 20.93
CA ASN A 78 39.55 -11.42 20.87
C ASN A 78 40.84 -11.72 20.13
N GLN A 79 41.10 -11.04 19.02
CA GLN A 79 42.28 -11.29 18.19
C GLN A 79 43.59 -10.93 18.91
N THR A 80 43.57 -9.87 19.73
CA THR A 80 44.73 -9.48 20.55
C THR A 80 45.00 -10.44 21.71
N VAL A 81 43.96 -11.05 22.29
CA VAL A 81 44.09 -11.97 23.44
C VAL A 81 44.46 -13.40 23.00
N ASP A 82 43.84 -13.91 21.94
CA ASP A 82 43.93 -15.33 21.58
C ASP A 82 45.12 -15.63 20.65
N SER A 83 45.45 -14.71 19.72
CA SER A 83 46.44 -15.00 18.67
C SER A 83 47.87 -14.63 19.05
N ARG A 84 48.11 -13.68 19.98
CA ARG A 84 49.42 -13.03 20.24
C ARG A 84 50.13 -12.42 19.00
N GLU A 85 49.61 -12.65 17.80
CA GLU A 85 50.01 -12.08 16.53
C GLU A 85 49.45 -10.66 16.38
N PRO A 86 50.19 -9.72 15.76
CA PRO A 86 49.72 -8.37 15.50
C PRO A 86 48.53 -8.37 14.53
N PHE A 87 47.63 -7.41 14.73
CA PHE A 87 46.45 -7.19 13.90
C PHE A 87 46.82 -7.09 12.41
N SER A 88 46.31 -8.03 11.60
CA SER A 88 46.48 -8.00 10.14
C SER A 88 45.47 -7.05 9.50
N TRP A 89 45.97 -6.09 8.71
CA TRP A 89 45.14 -5.11 8.01
C TRP A 89 44.11 -5.75 7.06
N GLN A 90 44.38 -6.96 6.54
CA GLN A 90 43.49 -7.70 5.64
C GLN A 90 42.20 -8.11 6.35
N ILE A 91 42.33 -8.57 7.60
CA ILE A 91 41.20 -8.99 8.44
C ILE A 91 40.38 -7.75 8.84
N GLY A 92 41.05 -6.65 9.18
CA GLY A 92 40.42 -5.36 9.42
C GLY A 92 39.60 -4.86 8.23
N LEU A 93 40.12 -5.00 7.01
CA LEU A 93 39.42 -4.62 5.78
C LEU A 93 38.14 -5.44 5.57
N ILE A 94 38.19 -6.75 5.82
CA ILE A 94 37.01 -7.63 5.72
C ILE A 94 35.93 -7.18 6.70
N TYR A 95 36.29 -6.87 7.95
CA TYR A 95 35.32 -6.39 8.94
C TYR A 95 34.75 -5.02 8.59
N LEU A 96 35.58 -4.11 8.06
CA LEU A 96 35.12 -2.81 7.60
C LEU A 96 34.12 -2.95 6.45
N LEU A 97 34.40 -3.80 5.47
CA LEU A 97 33.52 -4.04 4.33
C LEU A 97 32.21 -4.71 4.75
N MET A 98 32.27 -5.70 5.65
CA MET A 98 31.09 -6.38 6.18
C MET A 98 30.23 -5.45 7.04
N GLY A 99 30.84 -4.72 7.98
CA GLY A 99 30.15 -3.76 8.83
C GLY A 99 29.57 -2.60 8.02
N GLY A 100 30.39 -2.00 7.15
CA GLY A 100 29.96 -0.91 6.27
C GLY A 100 28.87 -1.33 5.29
N GLY A 101 28.99 -2.51 4.69
CA GLY A 101 27.96 -3.08 3.80
C GLY A 101 26.64 -3.33 4.54
N SER A 102 26.72 -3.79 5.79
CA SER A 102 25.54 -3.98 6.63
C SER A 102 24.85 -2.65 6.99
N ILE A 103 25.61 -1.61 7.31
CA ILE A 103 25.09 -0.25 7.59
C ILE A 103 24.42 0.33 6.33
N LEU A 104 25.07 0.19 5.17
CA LEU A 104 24.53 0.66 3.90
C LEU A 104 23.21 -0.04 3.57
N LEU A 105 23.18 -1.37 3.65
CA LEU A 105 21.97 -2.16 3.37
C LEU A 105 20.85 -1.87 4.38
N GLY A 106 21.19 -1.76 5.66
CA GLY A 106 20.22 -1.43 6.71
C GLY A 106 19.58 -0.06 6.51
N SER A 107 20.39 0.96 6.24
CA SER A 107 19.89 2.32 5.96
C SER A 107 19.06 2.35 4.68
N TRP A 108 19.47 1.65 3.62
CA TRP A 108 18.73 1.55 2.37
C TRP A 108 17.36 0.87 2.54
N ILE A 109 17.30 -0.26 3.24
CA ILE A 109 16.04 -0.97 3.53
C ILE A 109 15.08 -0.07 4.32
N SER A 110 15.59 0.65 5.33
CA SER A 110 14.74 1.56 6.10
C SER A 110 14.23 2.72 5.27
N ALA A 111 15.05 3.27 4.36
CA ALA A 111 14.60 4.30 3.45
C ALA A 111 13.46 3.80 2.55
N ILE A 112 13.58 2.57 2.04
CA ILE A 112 12.52 1.93 1.22
C ILE A 112 11.23 1.73 2.04
N ILE A 113 11.33 1.28 3.29
CA ILE A 113 10.15 1.07 4.14
C ILE A 113 9.42 2.40 4.36
N ASN A 114 10.14 3.45 4.76
CA ASN A 114 9.55 4.76 4.98
C ASN A 114 8.91 5.31 3.69
N GLN A 115 9.60 5.18 2.55
CA GLN A 115 9.07 5.60 1.26
C GLN A 115 7.81 4.80 0.87
N SER A 116 7.73 3.52 1.22
CA SER A 116 6.57 2.67 0.96
C SER A 116 5.36 3.10 1.79
N GLU A 117 5.57 3.49 3.05
CA GLU A 117 4.50 3.98 3.93
C GLU A 117 3.94 5.32 3.42
N GLU A 118 4.80 6.28 3.08
CA GLU A 118 4.38 7.56 2.48
C GLU A 118 3.59 7.35 1.19
N ARG A 119 4.07 6.47 0.31
CA ARG A 119 3.39 6.14 -0.94
C ARG A 119 2.02 5.50 -0.69
N ARG A 120 1.92 4.61 0.30
CA ARG A 120 0.63 3.99 0.69
C ARG A 120 -0.35 5.04 1.19
N GLU A 121 0.11 6.00 1.99
CA GLU A 121 -0.75 7.07 2.47
C GLU A 121 -1.27 7.94 1.33
N LEU A 122 -0.40 8.30 0.38
CA LEU A 122 -0.80 9.07 -0.81
C LEU A 122 -1.80 8.31 -1.69
N LEU A 123 -1.60 7.01 -1.91
CA LEU A 123 -2.54 6.18 -2.65
C LEU A 123 -3.91 6.11 -1.96
N ASN A 124 -3.93 5.96 -0.63
CA ASN A 124 -5.16 5.97 0.13
C ASN A 124 -5.90 7.31 0.01
N ARG A 125 -5.17 8.43 0.07
CA ARG A 125 -5.75 9.77 -0.13
C ARG A 125 -6.32 9.94 -1.55
N LEU A 126 -5.59 9.53 -2.58
CA LEU A 126 -6.08 9.57 -3.97
C LEU A 126 -7.33 8.73 -4.17
N GLN A 127 -7.36 7.53 -3.61
CA GLN A 127 -8.52 6.65 -3.70
C GLN A 127 -9.74 7.25 -2.98
N ALA A 128 -9.55 7.88 -1.82
CA ALA A 128 -10.62 8.58 -1.12
C ALA A 128 -11.21 9.73 -1.97
N THR A 129 -10.37 10.54 -2.61
CA THR A 129 -10.83 11.64 -3.49
C THR A 129 -11.54 11.12 -4.74
N GLN A 130 -11.10 10.01 -5.33
CA GLN A 130 -11.79 9.42 -6.48
C GLN A 130 -13.20 8.91 -6.12
N VAL A 131 -13.36 8.33 -4.93
CA VAL A 131 -14.68 7.90 -4.43
C VAL A 131 -15.59 9.12 -4.28
N GLU A 132 -15.11 10.19 -3.67
CA GLU A 132 -15.86 11.44 -3.51
C GLU A 132 -16.27 12.04 -4.87
N LEU A 133 -15.34 12.06 -5.85
CA LEU A 133 -15.65 12.55 -7.19
C LEU A 133 -16.70 11.68 -7.90
N ALA A 134 -16.59 10.35 -7.80
CA ALA A 134 -17.56 9.44 -8.38
C ALA A 134 -18.96 9.61 -7.77
N GLU A 135 -19.04 9.86 -6.46
CA GLU A 135 -20.31 10.18 -5.79
C GLU A 135 -20.88 11.51 -6.28
N ALA A 136 -20.05 12.55 -6.41
CA ALA A 136 -20.45 13.85 -6.92
C ALA A 136 -20.95 13.78 -8.37
N GLU A 137 -20.24 13.08 -9.26
CA GLU A 137 -20.66 12.85 -10.65
C GLU A 137 -21.97 12.08 -10.71
N ARG A 138 -22.16 11.07 -9.86
CA ARG A 138 -23.41 10.30 -9.82
C ARG A 138 -24.59 11.16 -9.38
N GLN A 139 -24.39 12.04 -8.40
CA GLN A 139 -25.41 13.01 -7.99
C GLN A 139 -25.72 13.99 -9.12
N ALA A 140 -24.70 14.57 -9.76
CA ALA A 140 -24.86 15.47 -10.90
C ALA A 140 -25.58 14.79 -12.08
N GLY A 141 -25.24 13.54 -12.39
CA GLY A 141 -25.90 12.73 -13.41
C GLY A 141 -27.38 12.48 -13.09
N THR A 142 -27.71 12.15 -11.83
CA THR A 142 -29.12 11.98 -11.44
C THR A 142 -29.92 13.28 -11.52
N LEU A 143 -29.28 14.43 -11.24
CA LEU A 143 -29.92 15.74 -11.35
C LEU A 143 -30.17 16.10 -12.82
N ALA A 144 -29.16 15.91 -13.67
CA ALA A 144 -29.26 16.16 -15.11
C ALA A 144 -30.37 15.31 -15.75
N GLU A 145 -30.45 14.02 -15.40
CA GLU A 145 -31.48 13.14 -15.93
C GLU A 145 -32.87 13.53 -15.43
N ARG A 146 -33.02 13.92 -14.15
CA ARG A 146 -34.29 14.45 -13.64
C ARG A 146 -34.75 15.68 -14.42
N GLN A 147 -33.82 16.57 -14.75
CA GLN A 147 -34.13 17.80 -15.47
C GLN A 147 -34.52 17.51 -16.92
N ARG A 148 -33.82 16.57 -17.58
CA ARG A 148 -34.20 16.07 -18.90
C ARG A 148 -35.58 15.41 -18.89
N LEU A 149 -35.84 14.52 -17.94
CA LEU A 149 -37.14 13.86 -17.78
C LEU A 149 -38.26 14.87 -17.51
N ALA A 150 -38.02 15.88 -16.68
CA ALA A 150 -39.01 16.95 -16.46
C ALA A 150 -39.34 17.69 -17.75
N HIS A 151 -38.35 17.93 -18.62
CA HIS A 151 -38.54 18.56 -19.92
C HIS A 151 -39.32 17.65 -20.89
N GLU A 152 -38.90 16.40 -21.05
CA GLU A 152 -39.60 15.42 -21.90
C GLU A 152 -41.06 15.21 -21.45
N ILE A 153 -41.32 15.10 -20.15
CA ILE A 153 -42.68 14.99 -19.61
C ILE A 153 -43.49 16.27 -19.90
N HIS A 154 -42.89 17.45 -19.74
CA HIS A 154 -43.57 18.71 -20.02
C HIS A 154 -43.98 18.82 -21.49
N ASP A 155 -43.07 18.49 -22.41
CA ASP A 155 -43.36 18.51 -23.85
C ASP A 155 -44.45 17.50 -24.22
N THR A 156 -44.38 16.28 -23.66
CA THR A 156 -45.38 15.23 -23.95
C THR A 156 -46.76 15.60 -23.39
N LEU A 157 -46.82 16.18 -22.18
CA LEU A 157 -48.06 16.66 -21.58
C LEU A 157 -48.65 17.82 -22.38
N ALA A 158 -47.83 18.82 -22.75
CA ALA A 158 -48.26 19.94 -23.57
C ALA A 158 -48.82 19.47 -24.91
N GLN A 159 -48.13 18.53 -25.58
CA GLN A 159 -48.59 17.94 -26.82
C GLN A 159 -49.90 17.16 -26.65
N GLY A 160 -50.03 16.38 -25.59
CA GLY A 160 -51.26 15.65 -25.25
C GLY A 160 -52.44 16.60 -25.06
N PHE A 161 -52.25 17.70 -24.33
CA PHE A 161 -53.30 18.71 -24.14
C PHE A 161 -53.71 19.39 -25.45
N ILE A 162 -52.76 19.76 -26.31
CA ILE A 162 -53.07 20.35 -27.62
C ILE A 162 -53.89 19.37 -28.47
N SER A 163 -53.53 18.09 -28.49
CA SER A 163 -54.28 17.07 -29.23
C SER A 163 -55.72 16.91 -28.73
N ILE A 164 -55.93 16.89 -27.41
CA ILE A 164 -57.27 16.80 -26.81
C ILE A 164 -58.10 18.03 -27.16
N ILE A 165 -57.53 19.23 -27.04
CA ILE A 165 -58.22 20.48 -27.37
C ILE A 165 -58.61 20.49 -28.85
N MET A 166 -57.71 20.12 -29.75
CA MET A 166 -58.00 19.99 -31.20
C MET A 166 -59.12 18.99 -31.49
N HIS A 167 -59.14 17.84 -30.81
CA HIS A 167 -60.23 16.85 -30.95
C HIS A 167 -61.57 17.41 -30.45
N LEU A 168 -61.59 18.08 -29.30
CA LEU A 168 -62.80 18.71 -28.76
C LEU A 168 -63.31 19.83 -29.66
N GLU A 169 -62.42 20.65 -30.22
CA GLU A 169 -62.78 21.72 -31.14
C GLU A 169 -63.30 21.20 -32.48
N THR A 170 -62.78 20.08 -32.97
CA THR A 170 -63.30 19.40 -34.16
C THR A 170 -64.69 18.82 -33.91
N ALA A 171 -64.94 18.27 -32.71
CA ALA A 171 -66.25 17.75 -32.33
C ALA A 171 -67.32 18.85 -32.13
N ASN A 172 -66.90 20.06 -31.74
CA ASN A 172 -67.80 21.20 -31.51
C ASN A 172 -68.07 22.05 -32.77
N LYS A 173 -67.35 21.80 -33.88
CA LYS A 173 -67.64 22.45 -35.16
C LYS A 173 -68.90 21.85 -35.77
N PRO A 174 -69.95 22.65 -36.08
CA PRO A 174 -71.16 22.14 -36.72
C PRO A 174 -70.80 21.51 -38.08
N CYS A 175 -71.27 20.28 -38.29
CA CYS A 175 -71.04 19.50 -39.50
C CYS A 175 -71.28 20.38 -40.73
N PRO A 176 -70.29 20.54 -41.65
CA PRO A 176 -70.52 21.30 -42.86
C PRO A 176 -71.67 20.62 -43.59
N THR A 177 -72.81 21.29 -43.60
CA THR A 177 -74.00 20.87 -44.33
C THR A 177 -73.53 20.72 -45.78
N GLN A 178 -73.49 19.49 -46.29
CA GLN A 178 -73.15 19.22 -47.68
C GLN A 178 -74.17 19.98 -48.54
N MET A 179 -73.79 21.18 -49.00
CA MET A 179 -74.46 21.82 -50.11
C MET A 179 -74.11 20.98 -51.33
N LYS A 180 -74.95 19.99 -51.57
CA LYS A 180 -75.03 19.20 -52.80
C LYS A 180 -75.31 20.18 -53.94
N GLU A 181 -74.26 20.78 -54.49
CA GLU A 181 -74.30 21.39 -55.81
C GLU A 181 -74.53 20.27 -56.83
N ARG A 182 -75.82 20.03 -57.06
CA ARG A 182 -76.36 19.23 -58.15
C ARG A 182 -76.08 20.00 -59.44
N SER A 183 -74.90 19.82 -60.03
CA SER A 183 -74.69 20.19 -61.43
C SER A 183 -75.43 19.20 -62.34
N PRO A 184 -76.38 19.65 -63.17
CA PRO A 184 -77.26 18.79 -63.94
C PRO A 184 -76.53 18.18 -65.14
N HIS A 185 -76.62 16.86 -65.24
CA HIS A 185 -76.52 16.10 -66.47
C HIS A 185 -77.53 16.67 -67.48
N LYS A 186 -77.06 17.46 -68.47
CA LYS A 186 -77.81 17.73 -69.71
C LYS A 186 -77.28 16.81 -70.79
N SER A 187 -78.12 15.87 -71.16
CA SER A 187 -78.12 15.13 -72.41
C SER A 187 -78.41 16.07 -73.58
N VAL A 188 -77.52 16.13 -74.57
CA VAL A 188 -77.83 16.14 -76.01
C VAL A 188 -76.71 15.39 -76.70
#